data_AF-A0A971LMP7-F1
#
_entry.id   AF-A0A971LMP7-F1
#
_cell.length_a   1.000
_cell.length_b   1.000
_cell.length_c   1.000
_cell.angle_alpha   90.00
_cell.angle_beta   90.00
_cell.angle_gamma   90.00
#
_symmetry.space_group_name_H-M   'P 1'
#
loop_
_entity.id
_entity.type
_entity.pdbx_description
1 polymer ?
#
loop_
_entity_poly.entity_id
_entity_poly.type
_entity_poly.pdbx_seq_one_letter_code
_entity_poly.pdbx_strand_id
1 'polypeptide(L)'
;MSKRLMTILLLFSLFLNLGIIGGFIVMRTYRQNHISHHYRPGPPNERGQERPELPEFSDPEVIKLQNDFYAIKKELMQEMAKDPVNETKILSIIERSIQAQSGLEHAMGQKLLEYRKTLTAEEAQEHFSARLDRMKKFEERRNNRRNKQ
;
A
#
# COMPACT_ATOMS: atom_id res chain seq x y z
N MET A 1 47.43 -8.30 42.78
CA MET A 1 47.14 -8.66 41.38
C MET A 1 48.45 -8.85 40.62
N SER A 2 48.61 -9.93 39.84
CA SER A 2 49.84 -10.15 39.09
C SER A 2 49.87 -9.27 37.84
N LYS A 3 51.04 -8.70 37.48
CA LYS A 3 51.22 -7.90 36.27
C LYS A 3 50.74 -8.64 35.01
N ARG A 4 50.88 -9.97 34.99
CA ARG A 4 50.42 -10.86 33.92
C ARG A 4 48.89 -10.85 33.76
N LEU A 5 48.14 -10.89 34.87
CA LEU A 5 46.68 -10.84 34.83
C LEU A 5 46.18 -9.49 34.30
N MET A 6 46.84 -8.40 34.69
CA MET A 6 46.52 -7.05 34.22
C MET A 6 46.77 -6.90 32.71
N THR A 7 47.89 -7.44 32.20
CA THR A 7 48.18 -7.46 30.76
C THR A 7 47.14 -8.26 29.98
N ILE A 8 46.72 -9.43 30.49
CA ILE A 8 45.70 -10.26 29.85
C ILE A 8 44.36 -9.52 29.76
N LEU A 9 43.92 -8.88 30.85
CA LEU A 9 42.67 -8.11 30.87
C LEU A 9 42.72 -6.90 29.93
N LEU A 10 43.87 -6.22 29.85
CA LEU A 10 44.07 -5.10 28.92
C LEU A 10 43.94 -5.54 27.46
N LEU A 11 44.60 -6.64 27.10
CA LEU A 11 44.48 -7.22 25.75
C LEU A 11 43.05 -7.64 25.45
N PHE A 12 42.36 -8.28 26.41
CA PHE A 12 40.97 -8.68 26.24
C PHE A 12 40.06 -7.46 26.00
N SER A 13 40.24 -6.38 26.76
CA SER A 13 39.48 -5.14 26.55
C SER A 13 39.79 -4.48 25.21
N LEU A 14 41.05 -4.55 24.75
CA LEU A 14 41.47 -3.97 23.47
C LEU A 14 40.81 -4.69 22.30
N PHE A 15 40.86 -6.03 22.29
CA PHE A 15 40.23 -6.83 21.24
C PHE A 15 38.70 -6.72 21.26
N LEU A 16 38.08 -6.64 22.45
CA LEU A 16 36.64 -6.43 22.56
C LEU A 16 36.21 -5.09 21.95
N ASN A 17 36.94 -4.01 22.26
CA ASN A 17 36.66 -2.68 21.72
C ASN A 17 36.91 -2.62 20.19
N LEU A 18 37.98 -3.24 19.69
CA LEU A 18 38.25 -3.36 18.26
C LEU A 18 37.15 -4.14 17.53
N GLY A 19 36.66 -5.23 18.14
CA GLY A 19 35.55 -6.03 17.60
C GLY A 19 34.24 -5.24 17.50
N ILE A 20 33.92 -4.44 18.52
CA ILE A 20 32.71 -3.59 18.53
C ILE A 20 32.81 -2.49 17.45
N ILE A 21 33.94 -1.78 17.37
CA ILE A 21 34.14 -0.72 16.38
C ILE A 21 34.16 -1.30 14.96
N GLY A 22 34.88 -2.42 14.75
CA GLY A 22 34.92 -3.11 13.47
C GLY A 22 33.54 -3.61 13.05
N GLY A 23 32.78 -4.21 13.97
CA GLY A 23 31.40 -4.63 13.74
C GLY A 23 30.49 -3.47 13.35
N PHE A 24 30.62 -2.31 14.00
CA PHE A 24 29.83 -1.12 13.68
C PHE A 24 30.13 -0.58 12.27
N ILE A 25 31.41 -0.58 11.86
CA ILE A 25 31.83 -0.16 10.52
C ILE A 25 31.29 -1.12 9.45
N VAL A 26 31.44 -2.44 9.65
CA VAL A 26 30.94 -3.47 8.72
C VAL A 26 29.41 -3.41 8.62
N MET A 27 28.71 -3.27 9.74
CA MET A 27 27.25 -3.19 9.75
C MET A 27 26.76 -1.91 9.05
N ARG A 28 27.47 -0.78 9.22
CA ARG A 28 27.15 0.48 8.53
C ARG A 28 27.35 0.36 7.01
N THR A 29 28.47 -0.20 6.55
CA THR A 29 28.75 -0.36 5.11
C THR A 29 27.82 -1.38 4.45
N TYR A 30 27.59 -2.54 5.06
CA TYR A 30 26.66 -3.54 4.53
C TYR A 30 25.21 -3.06 4.52
N ARG A 31 24.76 -2.34 5.56
CA ARG A 31 23.41 -1.79 5.61
C ARG A 31 23.21 -0.67 4.57
N GLN A 32 24.21 0.18 4.32
CA GLN A 32 24.15 1.16 3.22
C GLN A 32 24.07 0.48 1.85
N ASN A 33 24.83 -0.60 1.62
CA ASN A 33 24.76 -1.39 0.38
C ASN A 33 23.44 -2.15 0.23
N HIS A 34 22.81 -2.58 1.32
CA HIS A 34 21.50 -3.25 1.26
C HIS A 34 20.36 -2.26 0.96
N ILE A 35 20.45 -1.02 1.43
CA ILE A 35 19.47 0.04 1.12
C ILE A 35 19.55 0.45 -0.36
N SER A 36 20.74 0.54 -0.94
CA SER A 36 20.92 0.88 -2.36
C SER A 36 20.41 -0.22 -3.30
N HIS A 37 20.46 -1.50 -2.92
CA HIS A 37 19.89 -2.59 -3.71
C HIS A 37 18.35 -2.63 -3.72
N HIS A 38 17.67 -2.15 -2.68
CA HIS A 38 16.21 -2.00 -2.68
C HIS A 38 15.71 -0.72 -3.37
N TYR A 39 16.62 0.22 -3.64
CA TYR A 39 16.36 1.45 -4.39
C TYR A 39 16.95 1.37 -5.80
N ARG A 40 16.89 0.20 -6.46
CA ARG A 40 16.91 0.22 -7.92
C ARG A 40 15.64 0.92 -8.37
N PRO A 41 15.68 2.07 -9.07
CA PRO A 41 14.55 2.44 -9.90
C PRO A 41 14.27 1.20 -10.74
N GLY A 42 13.04 0.69 -10.66
CA GLY A 42 12.64 -0.42 -11.52
C GLY A 42 12.99 -0.08 -12.98
N PRO A 43 13.12 -1.09 -13.87
CA PRO A 43 13.29 -0.82 -15.29
C PRO A 43 12.34 0.32 -15.70
N PRO A 44 12.79 1.31 -16.51
CA PRO A 44 11.96 2.41 -16.94
C PRO A 44 10.66 1.79 -17.38
N ASN A 45 9.62 2.11 -16.64
CA ASN A 45 8.34 1.49 -16.80
C ASN A 45 8.02 1.45 -18.30
N GLU A 46 7.82 0.27 -18.88
CA GLU A 46 6.97 0.11 -20.07
C GLU A 46 5.51 0.56 -19.77
N ARG A 47 5.26 1.26 -18.66
CA ARG A 47 4.09 2.08 -18.36
C ARG A 47 4.17 3.46 -19.03
N GLY A 48 4.94 3.58 -20.11
CA GLY A 48 4.91 4.68 -21.06
C GLY A 48 3.87 4.49 -22.17
N GLN A 49 3.03 3.45 -22.09
CA GLN A 49 1.69 3.59 -22.65
C GLN A 49 1.03 4.72 -21.89
N GLU A 50 0.80 5.84 -22.57
CA GLU A 50 -0.16 6.86 -22.17
C GLU A 50 -1.35 6.13 -21.59
N ARG A 51 -1.44 6.18 -20.26
CA ARG A 51 -2.54 5.56 -19.57
C ARG A 51 -3.75 6.34 -20.07
N PRO A 52 -4.78 5.69 -20.58
CA PRO A 52 -6.09 6.27 -20.48
C PRO A 52 -6.38 6.28 -18.98
N GLU A 53 -5.89 7.32 -18.31
CA GLU A 53 -6.38 7.70 -17.01
C GLU A 53 -7.86 7.93 -17.27
N LEU A 54 -8.70 7.26 -16.47
CA LEU A 54 -10.04 7.80 -16.33
C LEU A 54 -9.84 9.29 -16.05
N PRO A 55 -10.67 10.20 -16.60
CA PRO A 55 -10.71 11.53 -16.02
C PRO A 55 -10.79 11.27 -14.53
N GLU A 56 -9.76 11.69 -13.78
CA GLU A 56 -9.80 11.58 -12.32
C GLU A 56 -11.21 12.06 -12.00
N PHE A 57 -11.98 11.26 -11.26
CA PHE A 57 -13.31 11.66 -10.84
C PHE A 57 -13.11 12.76 -9.79
N SER A 58 -12.56 13.88 -10.25
CA SER A 58 -12.24 15.14 -9.60
C SER A 58 -13.51 15.93 -9.34
N ASP A 59 -14.66 15.30 -9.61
CA ASP A 59 -15.94 15.80 -9.19
C ASP A 59 -15.91 15.95 -7.66
N PRO A 60 -16.03 17.18 -7.14
CA PRO A 60 -16.02 17.44 -5.71
C PRO A 60 -17.04 16.62 -4.93
N GLU A 61 -18.18 16.26 -5.55
CA GLU A 61 -19.22 15.45 -4.91
C GLU A 61 -18.78 14.00 -4.72
N VAL A 62 -18.14 13.39 -5.73
CA VAL A 62 -17.60 12.03 -5.64
C VAL A 62 -16.47 11.96 -4.62
N ILE A 63 -15.59 12.97 -4.61
CA ILE A 63 -14.52 13.09 -3.61
C ILE A 63 -15.11 13.19 -2.20
N LYS A 64 -16.15 13.99 -2.02
CA LYS A 64 -16.83 14.13 -0.73
C LYS A 64 -17.42 12.80 -0.27
N LEU A 65 -18.16 12.09 -1.13
CA LEU A 65 -18.72 10.77 -0.83
C LEU A 65 -17.64 9.75 -0.47
N GLN A 66 -16.50 9.80 -1.16
CA GLN A 66 -15.35 8.94 -0.86
C GLN A 66 -14.76 9.25 0.53
N ASN A 67 -14.59 10.52 0.86
CA ASN A 67 -14.09 10.95 2.16
C ASN A 67 -15.05 10.56 3.29
N ASP A 68 -16.36 10.71 3.08
CA ASP A 68 -17.39 10.33 4.04
C ASP A 68 -17.36 8.80 4.28
N PHE A 69 -17.26 8.00 3.22
CA PHE A 69 -17.10 6.55 3.33
C PHE A 69 -15.83 6.14 4.09
N TYR A 70 -14.70 6.81 3.83
CA TYR A 70 -13.46 6.56 4.56
C TYR A 70 -13.54 6.97 6.02
N ALA A 71 -14.24 8.05 6.35
CA ALA A 71 -14.48 8.44 7.73
C ALA A 71 -15.28 7.37 8.49
N ILE A 72 -16.35 6.84 7.88
CA ILE A 72 -17.15 5.75 8.47
C ILE A 72 -16.31 4.48 8.66
N LYS A 73 -15.45 4.12 7.70
CA LYS A 73 -14.53 2.98 7.87
C LYS A 73 -13.57 3.18 9.05
N LYS A 74 -13.03 4.38 9.23
CA LYS A 74 -12.18 4.70 10.39
C LYS A 74 -12.96 4.57 11.69
N GLU A 75 -14.19 5.08 11.74
CA GLU A 75 -15.09 4.94 12.88
C GLU A 75 -15.33 3.45 13.22
N LEU A 76 -15.58 2.62 12.20
CA LEU A 76 -15.75 1.17 12.37
C LEU A 76 -14.51 0.52 12.98
N MET A 77 -13.32 0.80 12.45
CA MET A 77 -12.07 0.23 12.98
C MET A 77 -11.80 0.67 14.41
N GLN A 78 -12.12 1.94 14.75
CA GLN A 78 -11.99 2.45 16.10
C GLN A 78 -12.95 1.77 17.08
N GLU A 79 -14.18 1.51 16.67
CA GLU A 79 -15.17 0.83 17.53
C GLU A 79 -14.83 -0.65 17.71
N MET A 80 -14.41 -1.33 16.64
CA MET A 80 -13.96 -2.73 16.68
C MET A 80 -12.74 -2.96 17.58
N ALA A 81 -11.92 -1.92 17.80
CA ALA A 81 -10.71 -2.00 18.62
C ALA A 81 -10.98 -1.84 20.14
N LYS A 82 -12.23 -1.58 20.56
CA LYS A 82 -12.58 -1.37 21.97
C LYS A 82 -12.86 -2.68 22.68
N ASP A 83 -12.67 -2.64 24.00
CA ASP A 83 -13.05 -3.69 24.95
C ASP A 83 -13.83 -3.05 26.11
N PRO A 84 -15.09 -3.47 26.39
CA PRO A 84 -15.85 -4.51 25.70
C PRO A 84 -16.34 -4.08 24.30
N VAL A 85 -16.60 -5.09 23.47
CA VAL A 85 -17.16 -4.90 22.12
C VAL A 85 -18.61 -4.39 22.23
N ASN A 86 -18.90 -3.26 21.58
CA ASN A 86 -20.26 -2.72 21.49
C ASN A 86 -20.91 -3.14 20.16
N GLU A 87 -21.53 -4.32 20.17
CA GLU A 87 -22.14 -4.93 18.98
C GLU A 87 -23.23 -4.05 18.35
N THR A 88 -24.12 -3.47 19.16
CA THR A 88 -25.20 -2.60 18.67
C THR A 88 -24.64 -1.41 17.91
N LYS A 89 -23.59 -0.78 18.42
CA LYS A 89 -22.95 0.36 17.75
C LYS A 89 -22.23 -0.08 16.48
N ILE A 90 -21.50 -1.19 16.52
CA ILE A 90 -20.80 -1.73 15.34
C ILE A 90 -21.78 -2.02 14.20
N LEU A 91 -22.91 -2.68 14.49
CA LEU A 91 -23.95 -2.97 13.49
C LEU A 91 -24.50 -1.68 12.85
N SER A 92 -24.76 -0.64 13.66
CA SER A 92 -25.20 0.65 13.15
C SER A 92 -24.17 1.33 12.23
N ILE A 93 -22.87 1.18 12.53
CA ILE A 93 -21.79 1.72 11.70
C ILE A 93 -21.70 0.93 10.38
N ILE A 94 -21.89 -0.39 10.42
CA ILE A 94 -21.90 -1.25 9.23
C ILE A 94 -23.05 -0.84 8.30
N GLU A 95 -24.26 -0.65 8.81
CA GLU A 95 -25.41 -0.20 8.00
C GLU A 95 -25.13 1.15 7.32
N ARG A 96 -24.61 2.13 8.07
CA ARG A 96 -24.17 3.42 7.53
C ARG A 96 -23.09 3.25 6.46
N SER A 97 -22.12 2.37 6.68
CA SER A 97 -21.04 2.08 5.73
C SER A 97 -21.59 1.51 4.42
N ILE A 98 -22.56 0.61 4.48
CA ILE A 98 -23.20 0.02 3.29
C ILE A 98 -23.94 1.11 2.50
N GLN A 99 -24.71 1.96 3.18
CA GLN A 99 -25.42 3.06 2.53
C GLN A 99 -24.46 4.04 1.86
N ALA A 100 -23.39 4.43 2.55
CA ALA A 100 -22.36 5.33 2.02
C ALA A 100 -21.63 4.71 0.81
N GLN A 101 -21.28 3.42 0.89
CA GLN A 101 -20.68 2.70 -0.24
C GLN A 101 -21.62 2.66 -1.44
N SER A 102 -22.89 2.32 -1.23
CA SER A 102 -23.88 2.27 -2.31
C SER A 102 -24.04 3.64 -2.99
N GLY A 103 -24.09 4.72 -2.22
CA GLY A 103 -24.16 6.08 -2.75
C GLY A 103 -22.93 6.46 -3.58
N LEU A 104 -21.73 6.14 -3.06
CA LEU A 104 -20.47 6.37 -3.77
C LEU A 104 -20.40 5.59 -5.10
N GLU A 105 -20.71 4.30 -5.08
CA GLU A 105 -20.71 3.45 -6.28
C GLU A 105 -21.72 3.95 -7.33
N HIS A 106 -22.90 4.39 -6.88
CA HIS A 106 -23.89 4.97 -7.78
C HIS A 106 -23.37 6.25 -8.44
N ALA A 107 -22.80 7.17 -7.67
CA ALA A 107 -22.24 8.42 -8.19
C ALA A 107 -21.08 8.15 -9.16
N MET A 108 -20.14 7.26 -8.81
CA MET A 108 -19.05 6.87 -9.71
C MET A 108 -19.57 6.22 -10.99
N GLY A 109 -20.58 5.34 -10.89
CA GLY A 109 -21.21 4.69 -12.03
C GLY A 109 -21.87 5.70 -12.98
N GLN A 110 -22.57 6.70 -12.44
CA GLN A 110 -23.15 7.79 -13.22
C GLN A 110 -22.08 8.60 -13.95
N LYS A 111 -21.01 9.00 -13.27
CA LYS A 111 -19.89 9.72 -13.90
C LYS A 111 -19.19 8.89 -14.96
N LEU A 112 -19.04 7.59 -14.73
CA LEU A 112 -18.47 6.69 -15.74
C LEU A 112 -19.38 6.60 -16.97
N LEU A 113 -20.70 6.60 -16.79
CA LEU A 113 -21.66 6.62 -17.89
C LEU A 113 -21.64 7.95 -18.64
N GLU A 114 -21.56 9.09 -17.94
CA GLU A 114 -21.39 10.41 -18.53
C GLU A 114 -20.12 10.46 -19.38
N TYR A 115 -18.99 10.01 -18.85
CA TYR A 115 -17.74 9.90 -19.59
C TYR A 115 -17.85 8.96 -20.80
N ARG A 116 -18.52 7.81 -20.66
CA ARG A 116 -18.77 6.92 -21.80
C ARG A 116 -19.52 7.63 -22.93
N LYS A 117 -20.44 8.54 -22.62
CA LYS A 117 -21.19 9.31 -23.63
C LYS A 117 -20.33 10.33 -24.37
N THR A 118 -19.19 10.76 -23.82
CA THR A 118 -18.28 11.69 -24.51
C THR A 118 -17.36 10.99 -25.51
N LEU A 119 -17.30 9.66 -25.48
CA LEU A 119 -16.42 8.85 -26.35
C LEU A 119 -17.17 8.29 -27.55
N THR A 120 -16.47 8.19 -28.68
CA THR A 120 -16.92 7.41 -29.84
C THR A 120 -16.99 5.92 -29.49
N ALA A 121 -17.61 5.12 -30.37
CA ALA A 121 -17.69 3.67 -30.18
C ALA A 121 -16.30 3.01 -30.15
N GLU A 122 -15.40 3.45 -31.03
CA GLU A 122 -14.03 2.92 -31.14
C GLU A 122 -13.18 3.30 -29.92
N GLU A 123 -13.16 4.58 -29.53
CA GLU A 123 -12.43 5.06 -28.34
C GLU A 123 -12.91 4.37 -27.06
N ALA A 124 -14.23 4.19 -26.92
CA ALA A 124 -14.77 3.48 -25.78
C ALA A 124 -14.36 2.00 -25.79
N GLN A 125 -14.42 1.34 -26.95
CA GLN A 125 -14.00 -0.04 -27.07
C GLN A 125 -12.53 -0.20 -26.65
N GLU A 126 -11.64 0.65 -27.15
CA GLU A 126 -10.22 0.66 -26.76
C GLU A 126 -10.04 0.93 -25.26
N HIS A 127 -10.66 1.99 -24.75
CA HIS A 127 -10.51 2.41 -23.36
C HIS A 127 -11.00 1.35 -22.35
N PHE A 128 -12.21 0.81 -22.55
CA PHE A 128 -12.83 -0.13 -21.62
C PHE A 128 -12.29 -1.56 -21.76
N SER A 129 -11.93 -2.02 -22.96
CA SER A 129 -11.31 -3.33 -23.15
C SER A 129 -9.93 -3.40 -22.52
N ALA A 130 -9.08 -2.38 -22.72
CA ALA A 130 -7.77 -2.30 -22.10
C ALA A 130 -7.87 -2.34 -20.56
N ARG A 131 -8.91 -1.74 -19.98
CA ARG A 131 -9.17 -1.80 -18.54
C ARG A 131 -9.57 -3.20 -18.08
N LEU A 132 -10.47 -3.85 -18.81
CA LEU A 132 -10.91 -5.21 -18.51
C LEU A 132 -9.73 -6.20 -18.52
N ASP A 133 -8.86 -6.09 -19.51
CA ASP A 133 -7.68 -6.97 -19.62
C ASP A 133 -6.70 -6.76 -18.47
N ARG A 134 -6.53 -5.52 -17.99
CA ARG A 134 -5.75 -5.26 -16.78
C ARG A 134 -6.37 -5.95 -15.57
N MET A 135 -7.69 -5.85 -15.38
CA MET A 135 -8.38 -6.50 -14.26
C MET A 135 -8.17 -8.02 -14.29
N LYS A 136 -8.32 -8.66 -15.45
CA LYS A 136 -8.04 -10.09 -15.63
C LYS A 136 -6.60 -10.46 -15.25
N LYS A 137 -5.62 -9.71 -15.75
CA LYS A 137 -4.19 -9.92 -15.41
C LYS A 137 -3.92 -9.80 -13.92
N PHE A 138 -4.58 -8.86 -13.23
CA PHE A 138 -4.44 -8.73 -11.77
C PHE A 138 -5.05 -9.92 -11.03
N GLU A 139 -6.21 -10.40 -11.45
CA GLU A 139 -6.87 -11.58 -10.91
C GLU A 139 -6.02 -12.85 -11.09
N GLU A 140 -5.51 -13.09 -12.30
CA GLU A 140 -4.62 -14.21 -12.61
C GLU A 140 -3.37 -14.21 -11.71
N ARG A 141 -2.73 -13.04 -11.55
CA ARG A 141 -1.56 -12.90 -10.66
C ARG A 141 -1.91 -13.22 -9.21
N ARG A 142 -3.09 -12.82 -8.74
CA ARG A 142 -3.56 -13.10 -7.38
C ARG A 142 -3.80 -14.59 -7.18
N ASN A 143 -4.45 -15.24 -8.15
CA ASN A 143 -4.75 -16.68 -8.11
C ASN A 143 -3.47 -17.51 -8.17
N ASN A 144 -2.52 -17.13 -9.03
CA ASN A 144 -1.22 -17.78 -9.14
C ASN A 144 -0.40 -17.69 -7.84
N ARG A 145 -0.56 -16.63 -7.04
CA ARG A 145 0.10 -16.53 -5.72
C ARG A 145 -0.56 -17.45 -4.69
N ARG A 146 -1.89 -17.55 -4.70
CA ARG A 146 -2.64 -18.41 -3.79
C ARG A 146 -2.37 -19.89 -4.06
N ASN A 147 -2.29 -20.30 -5.32
CA ASN A 147 -2.04 -21.70 -5.70
C ASN A 147 -0.58 -22.15 -5.48
N LYS A 148 0.32 -21.23 -5.12
CA LYS A 148 1.73 -21.52 -4.79
C LYS A 148 1.99 -21.60 -3.28
N GLN A 149 0.98 -21.29 -2.45
CA GLN A 149 1.00 -21.45 -1.00
C GLN A 149 0.36 -22.78 -0.62
#